data_AF-A0A7T4UN04-F1
#
_entry.id   AF-A0A7T4UN04-F1
#
_cell.length_a   1.000
_cell.length_b   1.000
_cell.length_c   1.000
_cell.angle_alpha   90.00
_cell.angle_beta   90.00
_cell.angle_gamma   90.00
#
_symmetry.space_group_name_H-M   'P 1'
#
loop_
_entity.id
_entity.type
_entity.pdbx_description
1 polymer ?
#
loop_
_entity_poly.entity_id
_entity_poly.type
_entity_poly.pdbx_seq_one_letter_code
_entity_poly.pdbx_strand_id
1 'polypeptide(L)'
;MKNTLDNTGVAAFQTYFFSLTLTEQQFLIAQIRANFLSFMLTYFDLHSNQIDQITNMPDSFRTSLAEGIASTWEAQLHVSFDKETVAADDKPGVKDIIVSSTPLPAVSSSTTNSTIIYPFMIWIRYRITS
;
A
#
# COMPACT_ATOMS: atom_id res chain seq x y z
N MET A 1 -15.74 -8.84 -6.54
CA MET A 1 -16.14 -7.59 -5.86
C MET A 1 -14.87 -6.84 -5.48
N LYS A 2 -14.84 -5.51 -5.62
CA LYS A 2 -13.68 -4.72 -5.21
C LYS A 2 -13.75 -4.42 -3.71
N ASN A 3 -12.61 -4.19 -3.07
CA ASN A 3 -12.52 -3.83 -1.66
C ASN A 3 -12.60 -2.31 -1.48
N THR A 4 -13.08 -1.82 -0.35
CA THR A 4 -13.00 -0.38 -0.06
C THR A 4 -11.55 0.04 0.26
N LEU A 5 -11.16 1.25 -0.11
CA LEU A 5 -9.86 1.82 0.31
C LEU A 5 -9.96 2.44 1.71
N ASP A 6 -10.19 1.57 2.69
CA ASP A 6 -10.20 1.84 4.13
C ASP A 6 -9.54 0.69 4.91
N ASN A 7 -9.46 0.82 6.23
CA ASN A 7 -8.80 -0.17 7.09
C ASN A 7 -9.41 -1.58 6.94
N THR A 8 -10.73 -1.67 6.79
CA THR A 8 -11.44 -2.95 6.66
C THR A 8 -11.20 -3.57 5.29
N GLY A 9 -11.33 -2.80 4.22
CA GLY A 9 -11.16 -3.29 2.86
C GLY A 9 -9.70 -3.66 2.54
N VAL A 10 -8.72 -2.93 3.07
CA VAL A 10 -7.31 -3.32 2.95
C VAL A 10 -7.01 -4.60 3.74
N ALA A 11 -7.53 -4.74 4.96
CA ALA A 11 -7.39 -5.98 5.73
C ALA A 11 -8.03 -7.19 5.04
N ALA A 12 -9.23 -6.99 4.46
CA ALA A 12 -9.92 -8.02 3.68
C ALA A 12 -9.12 -8.44 2.44
N PHE A 13 -8.58 -7.46 1.70
CA PHE A 13 -7.72 -7.75 0.55
C PHE A 13 -6.47 -8.53 0.95
N GLN A 14 -5.80 -8.15 2.05
CA GLN A 14 -4.60 -8.87 2.50
C GLN A 14 -4.92 -10.29 2.95
N THR A 15 -6.06 -10.50 3.61
CA THR A 15 -6.54 -11.85 3.97
C THR A 15 -6.77 -12.70 2.71
N TYR A 16 -7.39 -12.12 1.69
CA TYR A 16 -7.54 -12.75 0.38
C TYR A 16 -6.18 -13.07 -0.24
N PHE A 17 -5.26 -12.10 -0.31
CA PHE A 17 -3.92 -12.27 -0.84
C PHE A 17 -3.18 -13.46 -0.20
N PHE A 18 -3.19 -13.56 1.13
CA PHE A 18 -2.51 -14.65 1.83
C PHE A 18 -3.23 -16.01 1.75
N SER A 19 -4.48 -16.03 1.29
CA SER A 19 -5.19 -17.29 0.98
C SER A 19 -4.84 -17.87 -0.39
N LEU A 20 -4.18 -17.09 -1.26
CA LEU A 20 -3.82 -17.49 -2.62
C LEU A 20 -2.60 -18.42 -2.64
N THR A 21 -2.44 -19.15 -3.75
CA THR A 21 -1.21 -19.89 -4.03
C THR A 21 -0.02 -18.96 -4.22
N LEU A 22 1.19 -19.47 -4.04
CA LEU A 22 2.42 -18.70 -4.23
C LEU A 22 2.51 -18.06 -5.63
N THR A 23 2.10 -18.79 -6.67
CA THR A 23 2.10 -18.29 -8.05
C THR A 23 1.15 -17.10 -8.23
N GLU A 24 -0.04 -17.18 -7.63
CA GLU A 24 -1.03 -16.10 -7.69
C GLU A 24 -0.57 -14.89 -6.86
N GLN A 25 0.05 -15.11 -5.69
CA GLN A 25 0.66 -14.04 -4.90
C GLN A 25 1.75 -13.32 -5.71
N GLN A 26 2.65 -14.06 -6.36
CA GLN A 26 3.71 -13.50 -7.20
C GLN A 26 3.15 -12.70 -8.39
N PHE A 27 2.04 -13.17 -8.97
CA PHE A 27 1.35 -12.43 -10.03
C PHE A 27 0.82 -11.08 -9.54
N LEU A 28 0.18 -11.04 -8.37
CA LEU A 28 -0.32 -9.78 -7.78
C LEU A 28 0.83 -8.83 -7.39
N ILE A 29 1.92 -9.37 -6.86
CA ILE A 29 3.15 -8.61 -6.56
C ILE A 29 3.73 -8.00 -7.84
N ALA A 30 3.80 -8.76 -8.94
CA ALA A 30 4.26 -8.25 -10.22
C ALA A 30 3.33 -7.16 -10.78
N GLN A 31 2.01 -7.33 -10.64
CA GLN A 31 1.04 -6.34 -11.10
C GLN A 31 1.17 -5.01 -10.37
N ILE A 32 1.26 -5.01 -9.03
CA ILE A 32 1.35 -3.75 -8.28
C ILE A 32 2.63 -2.98 -8.62
N ARG A 33 3.75 -3.68 -8.85
CA ARG A 33 5.02 -3.08 -9.32
C ARG A 33 4.92 -2.53 -10.74
N ALA A 34 4.25 -3.25 -11.65
CA ALA A 34 4.15 -2.85 -13.04
C ALA A 34 3.28 -1.61 -13.24
N ASN A 35 2.13 -1.54 -12.56
CA ASN A 35 1.23 -0.40 -12.65
C ASN A 35 0.36 -0.27 -11.39
N PHE A 36 0.85 0.52 -10.43
CA PHE A 36 0.16 0.79 -9.18
C PHE A 36 -1.27 1.33 -9.38
N LEU A 37 -1.48 2.30 -10.28
CA LEU A 37 -2.81 2.88 -10.49
C LEU A 37 -3.79 1.83 -11.02
N SER A 38 -3.38 1.05 -12.02
CA SER A 38 -4.20 -0.03 -12.59
C SER A 38 -4.51 -1.09 -11.54
N PHE A 39 -3.53 -1.47 -10.71
CA PHE A 39 -3.73 -2.40 -9.60
C PHE A 39 -4.78 -1.87 -8.62
N MET A 40 -4.64 -0.62 -8.18
CA MET A 40 -5.58 0.01 -7.24
C MET A 40 -6.99 0.08 -7.83
N LEU A 41 -7.14 0.47 -9.10
CA LEU A 41 -8.44 0.48 -9.79
C LEU A 41 -9.06 -0.91 -9.96
N THR A 42 -8.24 -1.96 -10.04
CA THR A 42 -8.72 -3.33 -10.25
C THR A 42 -9.26 -3.93 -8.95
N TYR A 43 -8.52 -3.77 -7.84
CA TYR A 43 -8.81 -4.45 -6.58
C TYR A 43 -9.55 -3.60 -5.55
N PHE A 44 -9.54 -2.27 -5.71
CA PHE A 44 -10.20 -1.34 -4.80
C PHE A 44 -11.29 -0.51 -5.49
N ASP A 45 -12.36 -0.28 -4.77
CA ASP A 45 -13.42 0.65 -5.13
C ASP A 45 -12.97 2.05 -4.75
N LEU A 46 -12.58 2.82 -5.77
CA LEU A 46 -11.99 4.15 -5.60
C LEU A 46 -13.01 5.21 -5.99
N HIS A 47 -13.20 6.19 -5.11
CA HIS A 47 -13.94 7.41 -5.45
C HIS A 47 -13.14 8.28 -6.42
N SER A 48 -13.81 9.14 -7.19
CA SER A 48 -13.17 9.99 -8.22
C SER A 48 -12.00 10.82 -7.67
N ASN A 49 -12.16 11.39 -6.47
CA ASN A 49 -11.10 12.11 -5.77
C ASN A 49 -9.89 11.24 -5.39
N GLN A 50 -10.09 9.97 -5.06
CA GLN A 50 -8.99 9.02 -4.78
C GLN A 50 -8.26 8.64 -6.06
N ILE A 51 -9.00 8.47 -7.17
CA ILE A 51 -8.42 8.26 -8.50
C ILE A 51 -7.56 9.46 -8.90
N ASP A 52 -8.09 10.68 -8.75
CA ASP A 52 -7.37 11.91 -9.04
C ASP A 52 -6.10 12.03 -8.18
N GLN A 53 -6.17 11.65 -6.90
CA GLN A 53 -5.00 11.67 -6.01
C GLN A 53 -3.91 10.70 -6.47
N ILE A 54 -4.26 9.45 -6.80
CA ILE A 54 -3.27 8.46 -7.24
C ILE A 54 -2.68 8.85 -8.61
N THR A 55 -3.52 9.42 -9.49
CA THR A 55 -3.12 9.86 -10.83
C THR A 55 -2.17 11.05 -10.78
N ASN A 56 -2.44 12.03 -9.92
CA ASN A 56 -1.62 13.24 -9.78
C ASN A 56 -0.42 13.05 -8.82
N MET A 57 -0.28 11.87 -8.24
CA MET A 57 0.85 11.53 -7.38
C MET A 57 2.16 11.49 -8.18
N PRO A 58 3.27 12.05 -7.67
CA PRO A 58 4.57 11.95 -8.33
C PRO A 58 4.94 10.49 -8.62
N ASP A 59 5.42 10.21 -9.85
CA ASP A 59 5.75 8.84 -10.27
C ASP A 59 6.76 8.17 -9.33
N SER A 60 7.77 8.90 -8.86
CA SER A 60 8.76 8.39 -7.90
C SER A 60 8.12 7.92 -6.58
N PHE A 61 7.12 8.66 -6.09
CA PHE A 61 6.40 8.32 -4.87
C PHE A 61 5.47 7.13 -5.11
N ARG A 62 4.79 7.08 -6.26
CA ARG A 62 3.95 5.94 -6.66
C ARG A 62 4.74 4.64 -6.79
N THR A 63 5.93 4.70 -7.40
CA THR A 63 6.85 3.57 -7.49
C THR A 63 7.34 3.14 -6.11
N SER A 64 7.68 4.09 -5.23
CA SER A 64 8.12 3.79 -3.86
C SER A 64 7.02 3.11 -3.04
N LEU A 65 5.77 3.53 -3.21
CA LEU A 65 4.59 2.89 -2.60
C LEU A 65 4.41 1.45 -3.11
N ALA A 66 4.41 1.26 -4.42
CA ALA A 66 4.27 -0.05 -5.03
C ALA A 66 5.36 -1.01 -4.56
N GLU A 67 6.61 -0.54 -4.53
CA GLU A 67 7.76 -1.35 -4.11
C GLU A 67 7.70 -1.70 -2.62
N GLY A 68 7.30 -0.74 -1.76
CA GLY A 68 7.16 -0.99 -0.32
C GLY A 68 6.08 -2.03 -0.01
N ILE A 69 4.94 -1.96 -0.68
CA ILE A 69 3.86 -2.95 -0.55
C ILE A 69 4.33 -4.32 -1.06
N ALA A 70 4.89 -4.36 -2.26
CA ALA A 70 5.39 -5.59 -2.87
C ALA A 70 6.43 -6.28 -2.00
N SER A 71 7.44 -5.54 -1.53
CA SER A 71 8.49 -6.05 -0.64
C SER A 71 7.94 -6.62 0.67
N THR A 72 6.90 -5.98 1.22
CA THR A 72 6.25 -6.45 2.46
C THR A 72 5.53 -7.77 2.25
N TRP A 73 4.82 -7.92 1.13
CA TRP A 73 4.16 -9.17 0.76
C TRP A 73 5.14 -10.29 0.41
N GLU A 74 6.27 -9.97 -0.24
CA GLU A 74 7.35 -10.91 -0.49
C GLU A 74 7.97 -11.44 0.82
N ALA A 75 8.05 -10.59 1.84
CA ALA A 75 8.46 -10.99 3.19
C ALA A 75 7.38 -11.76 3.97
N GLN A 76 6.22 -12.04 3.36
CA GLN A 76 5.07 -12.68 3.99
C GLN A 76 4.53 -11.90 5.21
N LEU A 77 4.57 -10.57 5.11
CA LEU A 77 4.06 -9.66 6.14
C LEU A 77 2.85 -8.87 5.62
N HIS A 78 1.99 -8.46 6.54
CA HIS A 78 0.91 -7.52 6.24
C HIS A 78 1.44 -6.09 6.21
N VAL A 79 1.07 -5.34 5.18
CA VAL A 79 1.17 -3.88 5.14
C VAL A 79 0.30 -3.31 6.25
N SER A 80 0.88 -2.44 7.06
CA SER A 80 0.14 -1.68 8.06
C SER A 80 -0.55 -0.52 7.36
N PHE A 81 -1.87 -0.48 7.42
CA PHE A 81 -2.68 0.56 6.80
C PHE A 81 -3.60 1.17 7.84
N ASP A 82 -3.48 2.48 8.02
CA ASP A 82 -4.37 3.25 8.87
C ASP A 82 -4.90 4.47 8.12
N LYS A 83 -6.21 4.59 8.07
CA LYS A 83 -6.96 5.72 7.53
C LYS A 83 -7.86 6.25 8.64
N GLU A 84 -7.50 7.40 9.19
CA GLU A 84 -8.19 8.03 10.32
C GLU A 84 -9.52 8.74 9.92
N THR A 85 -9.99 8.58 8.68
CA THR A 85 -11.18 9.28 8.17
C THR A 85 -12.08 8.39 7.31
N VAL A 86 -13.36 8.75 7.23
CA VAL A 86 -14.31 8.08 6.34
C VAL A 86 -14.25 8.67 4.95
N ALA A 87 -14.68 7.93 3.93
CA ALA A 87 -14.57 8.36 2.53
C ALA A 87 -15.30 9.68 2.20
N ALA A 88 -16.23 10.12 3.04
CA ALA A 88 -16.91 11.42 2.95
C ALA A 88 -16.00 12.62 3.29
N ASP A 89 -14.90 12.39 4.01
CA ASP A 89 -13.95 13.43 4.43
C ASP A 89 -12.83 13.68 3.42
N ASP A 90 -12.83 12.94 2.30
CA ASP A 90 -11.80 13.00 1.26
C ASP A 90 -11.89 14.33 0.46
N LYS A 91 -11.50 15.47 1.05
CA LYS A 91 -11.49 16.80 0.41
C LYS A 91 -10.18 17.07 -0.36
N PRO A 92 -10.24 17.67 -1.57
CA PRO A 92 -9.03 18.07 -2.31
C PRO A 92 -8.20 19.09 -1.52
N GLY A 93 -6.89 18.87 -1.42
CA GLY A 93 -5.93 19.85 -0.86
C GLY A 93 -5.68 19.79 0.65
N VAL A 94 -6.32 18.85 1.36
CA VAL A 94 -6.28 18.80 2.83
C VAL A 94 -5.83 17.44 3.35
N LYS A 95 -4.87 16.77 2.68
CA LYS A 95 -4.41 15.43 3.03
C LYS A 95 -2.90 15.35 3.17
N ASP A 96 -2.43 14.78 4.27
CA ASP A 96 -1.06 14.32 4.45
C ASP A 96 -1.07 12.78 4.33
N ILE A 97 -0.47 12.25 3.26
CA ILE A 97 -0.18 10.82 3.16
C ILE A 97 1.20 10.62 3.77
N ILE A 98 1.23 10.11 5.01
CA ILE A 98 2.48 9.76 5.69
C ILE A 98 2.78 8.31 5.32
N VAL A 99 3.74 8.13 4.43
CA VAL A 99 4.28 6.81 4.09
C VAL A 99 5.58 6.67 4.86
N SER A 100 5.64 5.67 5.74
CA SER A 100 6.89 5.30 6.40
C SER A 100 7.26 3.88 6.02
N SER A 101 8.25 3.76 5.14
CA SER A 101 9.13 2.59 5.10
C SER A 101 10.32 2.86 6.02
N THR A 102 10.47 2.07 7.08
CA THR A 102 11.79 1.89 7.68
C THR A 102 12.67 1.16 6.66
N PRO A 103 13.95 1.56 6.47
CA PRO A 103 14.75 1.09 5.34
C PRO A 103 15.01 -0.43 5.40
N LEU A 104 14.91 -1.08 4.24
CA LEU A 104 15.38 -2.45 4.02
C LEU A 104 16.90 -2.41 3.81
N PRO A 105 17.73 -3.05 4.67
CA PRO A 105 19.13 -3.26 4.34
C PRO A 105 19.25 -4.38 3.30
N ALA A 106 20.08 -4.12 2.28
CA ALA A 106 20.43 -5.08 1.24
C ALA A 106 21.10 -6.35 1.83
N VAL A 107 20.83 -7.49 1.19
CA VAL A 107 21.49 -8.77 1.47
C VAL A 107 22.99 -8.62 1.28
N SER A 108 23.75 -8.54 2.37
CA SER A 108 25.17 -8.87 2.39
C SER A 108 25.33 -10.27 2.96
N SER A 109 25.86 -11.16 2.12
CA SER A 109 26.21 -12.53 2.46
C SER A 109 27.36 -12.53 3.49
N SER A 110 27.05 -12.48 4.78
CA SER A 110 27.91 -13.02 5.84
C SER A 110 27.21 -12.99 7.19
N THR A 111 27.04 -14.19 7.74
CA THR A 111 27.01 -14.55 9.17
C THR A 111 26.40 -13.55 10.17
N THR A 112 25.25 -13.98 10.73
CA THR A 112 24.64 -13.55 12.00
C THR A 112 24.31 -12.07 12.13
N ASN A 113 23.22 -11.64 11.50
CA ASN A 113 22.42 -10.49 11.94
C ASN A 113 20.95 -10.84 11.72
N SER A 114 20.17 -10.97 12.79
CA SER A 114 18.72 -11.12 12.71
C SER A 114 18.12 -9.77 12.29
N THR A 115 17.99 -9.57 10.98
CA THR A 115 17.39 -8.37 10.41
C THR A 115 15.89 -8.37 10.71
N ILE A 116 15.43 -7.43 11.55
CA ILE A 116 14.00 -7.24 11.79
C ILE A 116 13.42 -6.56 10.54
N ILE A 117 12.57 -7.28 9.81
CA ILE A 117 11.81 -6.72 8.70
C ILE A 117 10.56 -6.07 9.29
N TYR A 118 10.45 -4.75 9.14
CA TYR A 118 9.25 -4.02 9.54
C TYR A 118 8.28 -3.94 8.35
N PRO A 119 6.97 -4.13 8.57
CA PRO A 119 5.99 -3.98 7.52
C PRO A 119 5.96 -2.54 7.01
N PHE A 120 5.74 -2.37 5.70
CA PHE A 120 5.48 -1.06 5.14
C PHE A 120 4.23 -0.46 5.78
N MET A 121 4.32 0.79 6.24
CA MET A 121 3.21 1.48 6.89
C MET A 121 2.72 2.64 6.04
N ILE A 122 1.41 2.62 5.77
CA ILE A 122 0.69 3.66 5.04
C ILE A 122 -0.28 4.31 6.02
N TRP A 123 -0.04 5.57 6.32
CA TRP A 123 -0.92 6.36 7.16
C TRP A 123 -1.52 7.51 6.35
N ILE A 124 -2.84 7.55 6.34
CA ILE A 124 -3.60 8.59 5.65
C ILE A 124 -4.28 9.48 6.68
N ARG A 125 -3.91 10.77 6.68
CA ARG A 125 -4.50 11.81 7.53
C ARG A 125 -5.01 12.98 6.70
N TYR A 126 -6.10 13.59 7.14
CA TYR A 126 -6.56 14.86 6.58
C TYR A 126 -6.27 16.00 7.56
N ARG A 127 -5.76 17.13 7.06
CA ARG A 127 -5.59 18.33 7.89
C ARG A 127 -6.98 18.81 8.29
N ILE A 128 -7.22 19.05 9.57
CA ILE A 128 -8.40 19.80 9.96
C ILE A 128 -8.02 21.27 9.76
N THR A 129 -8.52 21.90 8.69
CA THR A 129 -8.44 23.37 8.59
C THR A 129 -9.41 23.92 9.63
N SER A 130 -8.89 24.23 10.82
CA SER A 130 -9.56 25.04 11.84
C SER A 130 -9.64 26.50 11.41
#